data_AF-A0A8X6XDE4-F1
#
_entry.id   AF-A0A8X6XDE4-F1
#
_cell.length_a   1.000
_cell.length_b   1.000
_cell.length_c   1.000
_cell.angle_alpha   90.00
_cell.angle_beta   90.00
_cell.angle_gamma   90.00
#
_symmetry.space_group_name_H-M   'P 1'
#
loop_
_entity.id
_entity.type
_entity.pdbx_description
1 polymer ?
#
loop_
_entity_poly.entity_id
_entity_poly.type
_entity_poly.pdbx_seq_one_letter_code
_entity_poly.pdbx_strand_id
1 'polypeptide(L)'
;MVKYTNEQRLQILKIYYRNSESCDVTVPVRLRVGRSVENIAAVETSIENDPNQPIPWRSQELGIAKTTLWRILRKDLTLHPYKIRLTQELKLMDHSKRHTFSDWALEKMRQDDQFHLKIIFSDEAHFWLNGFIYNLRNKSKNVRLLPVTKFKESEIKLIKHAQEPLFDKKEI
;
A
#
# COMPACT_ATOMS: atom_id res chain seq x y z
N MET A 1 -5.55 29.82 54.51
CA MET A 1 -6.29 29.09 53.46
C MET A 1 -7.77 29.15 53.82
N VAL A 2 -8.51 30.07 53.20
CA VAL A 2 -9.92 30.36 53.56
C VAL A 2 -10.79 29.19 53.09
N LYS A 3 -11.56 28.59 54.01
CA LYS A 3 -12.48 27.50 53.71
C LYS A 3 -13.86 28.09 53.39
N TYR A 4 -14.43 27.75 52.23
CA TYR A 4 -15.78 28.15 51.85
C TYR A 4 -16.82 27.66 52.87
N THR A 5 -17.82 28.49 53.15
CA THR A 5 -18.96 28.12 54.00
C THR A 5 -19.85 27.08 53.28
N ASN A 6 -20.64 26.32 54.04
CA ASN A 6 -21.49 25.27 53.47
C ASN A 6 -22.49 25.83 52.44
N GLU A 7 -22.98 27.05 52.66
CA GLU A 7 -23.88 27.73 51.72
C GLU A 7 -23.18 28.08 50.40
N GLN A 8 -21.95 28.57 50.46
CA GLN A 8 -21.13 28.85 49.27
C GLN A 8 -20.83 27.56 48.49
N ARG A 9 -20.56 26.45 49.19
CA ARG A 9 -20.38 25.14 48.56
C ARG A 9 -21.65 24.65 47.85
N LEU A 10 -22.82 24.86 48.45
CA LEU A 10 -24.11 24.53 47.83
C LEU A 10 -24.41 25.41 46.61
N GLN A 11 -24.05 26.69 46.64
CA GLN A 11 -24.18 27.56 45.47
C GLN A 11 -23.26 27.13 44.32
N ILE A 12 -22.01 26.77 44.62
CA ILE A 12 -21.06 26.26 43.62
C ILE A 12 -21.56 24.94 43.01
N LEU A 13 -22.06 24.02 43.84
CA LEU A 13 -22.65 22.75 43.37
C LEU A 13 -23.89 22.99 42.49
N LYS A 14 -24.77 23.93 42.84
CA LYS A 14 -25.93 24.28 42.01
C LYS A 14 -25.52 24.83 40.63
N ILE A 15 -24.46 25.64 40.56
CA ILE A 15 -23.93 26.15 39.29
C ILE A 15 -23.33 25.01 38.45
N TYR A 16 -22.57 24.12 39.09
CA TYR A 16 -21.98 22.97 38.40
C TYR A 16 -23.07 22.06 37.82
N TYR A 17 -24.06 21.67 38.63
CA TYR A 17 -25.14 20.79 38.16
C TYR A 17 -26.09 21.44 37.15
N ARG A 18 -26.26 22.78 37.20
CA ARG A 18 -27.00 23.54 36.18
C ARG A 18 -26.30 23.56 34.82
N ASN A 19 -24.97 23.43 34.79
CA ASN A 19 -24.15 23.40 33.57
C ASN A 19 -23.67 21.98 33.22
N SER A 20 -23.94 20.97 34.05
CA SER A 20 -23.49 19.58 33.88
C SER A 20 -24.51 18.69 33.19
N GLU A 21 -25.68 19.21 32.82
CA GLU A 21 -26.39 18.64 31.69
C GLU A 21 -25.47 18.87 30.50
N SER A 22 -24.61 17.89 30.24
CA SER A 22 -24.02 17.71 28.92
C SER A 22 -25.20 17.48 28.00
N CYS A 23 -25.81 18.56 27.53
CA CYS A 23 -26.60 18.50 26.33
C CYS A 23 -25.66 17.84 25.33
N ASP A 24 -25.99 16.63 24.87
CA ASP A 24 -25.46 16.12 23.62
C ASP A 24 -25.97 17.10 22.55
N VAL A 25 -25.31 18.26 22.46
CA VAL A 25 -25.58 19.24 21.44
C VAL A 25 -25.21 18.49 20.18
N THR A 26 -26.23 18.15 19.39
CA THR A 26 -26.03 17.62 18.05
C THR A 26 -25.26 18.68 17.29
N VAL A 27 -23.93 18.59 17.33
CA VAL A 27 -23.05 19.50 16.60
C VAL A 27 -23.44 19.35 15.14
N PRO A 28 -23.79 20.45 14.44
CA PRO A 28 -24.18 20.34 13.04
C PRO A 28 -23.04 19.67 12.29
N VAL A 29 -23.30 18.44 11.83
CA VAL A 29 -22.30 17.66 11.11
C VAL A 29 -22.03 18.42 9.83
N ARG A 30 -20.84 19.04 9.73
CA ARG A 30 -20.42 19.71 8.51
C ARG A 30 -20.50 18.71 7.36
N LEU A 31 -21.44 18.94 6.43
CA LEU A 31 -21.57 18.13 5.22
C LEU A 31 -20.26 18.23 4.43
N ARG A 32 -19.65 17.07 4.15
CA ARG A 32 -18.40 16.99 3.39
C ARG A 32 -18.73 16.99 1.90
N VAL A 33 -19.01 18.17 1.35
CA VAL A 33 -19.42 18.35 -0.06
C VAL A 33 -18.43 17.72 -1.05
N GLY A 34 -17.12 17.79 -0.77
CA GLY A 34 -16.11 17.23 -1.67
C GLY A 34 -16.02 15.69 -1.69
N ARG A 35 -16.45 15.00 -0.63
CA ARG A 35 -16.43 13.52 -0.54
C ARG A 35 -17.83 12.97 -0.68
N SER A 36 -18.48 13.26 -1.81
CA SER A 36 -19.73 12.62 -2.20
C SER A 36 -19.47 11.19 -2.65
N VAL A 37 -20.51 10.34 -2.60
CA VAL A 37 -20.45 8.95 -3.09
C VAL A 37 -20.11 8.92 -4.58
N GLU A 38 -20.65 9.87 -5.36
CA GLU A 38 -20.36 10.05 -6.78
C GLU A 38 -18.86 10.32 -7.04
N ASN A 39 -18.25 11.22 -6.27
CA ASN A 39 -16.83 11.54 -6.41
C ASN A 39 -15.94 10.35 -6.02
N ILE A 40 -16.35 9.58 -5.00
CA ILE A 40 -15.61 8.37 -4.59
C ILE A 40 -15.65 7.34 -5.73
N ALA A 41 -16.83 7.07 -6.28
CA ALA A 41 -17.00 6.14 -7.39
C ALA A 41 -16.23 6.60 -8.65
N ALA A 42 -16.29 7.90 -9.00
CA ALA A 42 -15.56 8.44 -10.14
C ALA A 42 -14.03 8.31 -9.97
N VAL A 43 -13.52 8.53 -8.76
CA VAL A 43 -12.10 8.31 -8.44
C VAL A 43 -11.74 6.83 -8.55
N GLU A 44 -12.59 5.94 -8.08
CA GLU A 44 -12.38 4.48 -8.16
C GLU A 44 -12.31 4.00 -9.62
N THR A 45 -13.29 4.33 -10.46
CA THR A 45 -13.28 3.99 -11.89
C THR A 45 -12.04 4.54 -12.59
N SER A 46 -11.65 5.77 -12.28
CA SER A 46 -10.44 6.37 -12.85
C SER A 46 -9.18 5.57 -12.49
N ILE A 47 -9.10 5.01 -11.27
CA ILE A 47 -7.93 4.24 -10.80
C ILE A 47 -7.87 2.87 -11.46
N GLU A 48 -9.03 2.25 -11.68
CA GLU A 48 -9.13 0.99 -12.43
C GLU A 48 -8.69 1.16 -13.89
N ASN A 49 -9.04 2.30 -14.51
CA ASN A 49 -8.67 2.59 -15.90
C ASN A 49 -7.17 2.87 -16.08
N ASP A 50 -6.61 3.80 -15.30
CA ASP A 50 -5.17 4.07 -15.30
C ASP A 50 -4.60 4.07 -13.88
N PRO A 51 -3.92 2.99 -13.49
CA PRO A 51 -3.26 2.87 -12.20
C PRO A 51 -2.08 3.86 -12.04
N ASN A 52 -1.39 4.20 -13.13
CA ASN A 52 -0.12 4.94 -13.09
C ASN A 52 -0.28 6.46 -13.17
N GLN A 53 -1.50 6.93 -13.32
CA GLN A 53 -1.79 8.34 -13.53
C GLN A 53 -1.45 9.21 -12.31
N PRO A 54 -0.70 10.31 -12.50
CA PRO A 54 -0.39 11.25 -11.43
C PRO A 54 -1.64 11.93 -10.85
N ILE A 55 -1.63 12.14 -9.54
CA ILE A 55 -2.72 12.80 -8.80
C ILE A 55 -3.08 14.19 -9.36
N PRO A 56 -2.12 15.06 -9.75
CA PRO A 56 -2.47 16.37 -10.28
C PRO A 56 -3.30 16.29 -11.57
N TRP A 57 -2.97 15.34 -12.44
CA TRP A 57 -3.71 15.12 -13.68
C TRP A 57 -5.11 14.57 -13.39
N ARG A 58 -5.19 13.55 -12.54
CA ARG A 58 -6.46 12.95 -12.11
C ARG A 58 -7.40 13.97 -11.44
N SER A 59 -6.84 14.90 -10.68
CA SER A 59 -7.57 16.02 -10.06
C SER A 59 -8.15 16.97 -11.10
N GLN A 60 -7.41 17.25 -12.18
CA GLN A 60 -7.86 18.12 -13.26
C GLN A 60 -8.95 17.45 -14.10
N GLU A 61 -8.78 16.17 -14.41
CA GLU A 61 -9.72 15.37 -15.19
C GLU A 61 -11.08 15.22 -14.49
N LEU A 62 -11.06 14.91 -13.19
CA LEU A 62 -12.27 14.72 -12.39
C LEU A 62 -12.87 16.04 -11.87
N GLY A 63 -12.18 17.17 -12.03
CA GLY A 63 -12.60 18.46 -11.45
C GLY A 63 -12.58 18.49 -9.91
N ILE A 64 -11.93 17.54 -9.25
CA ILE A 64 -11.88 17.41 -7.79
C ILE A 64 -10.61 18.08 -7.27
N ALA A 65 -10.71 18.90 -6.22
CA ALA A 65 -9.53 19.48 -5.58
C ALA A 65 -8.54 18.40 -5.10
N LYS A 66 -7.23 18.59 -5.35
CA LYS A 66 -6.16 17.64 -5.00
C LYS A 66 -6.24 17.14 -3.55
N THR A 67 -6.53 18.03 -2.60
CA THR A 67 -6.62 17.69 -1.16
C THR A 67 -7.80 16.77 -0.85
N THR A 68 -8.92 16.94 -1.56
CA THR A 68 -10.10 16.08 -1.47
C THR A 68 -9.80 14.72 -2.09
N LEU A 69 -9.20 14.69 -3.29
CA LEU A 69 -8.76 13.48 -3.95
C LEU A 69 -7.80 12.66 -3.06
N TRP A 70 -6.81 13.31 -2.45
CA TRP A 70 -5.92 12.68 -1.48
C TRP A 70 -6.64 12.08 -0.27
N ARG A 71 -7.70 12.73 0.22
CA ARG A 71 -8.50 12.21 1.33
C ARG A 71 -9.31 11.00 0.90
N ILE A 72 -9.91 11.01 -0.29
CA ILE A 72 -10.64 9.88 -0.87
C ILE A 72 -9.71 8.68 -1.01
N LEU A 73 -8.55 8.87 -1.66
CA LEU A 73 -7.53 7.84 -1.85
C LEU A 73 -7.14 7.18 -0.52
N ARG A 74 -6.89 7.96 0.53
CA ARG A 74 -6.36 7.44 1.80
C ARG A 74 -7.41 6.89 2.75
N LYS A 75 -8.58 7.53 2.83
CA LYS A 75 -9.60 7.22 3.85
C LYS A 75 -10.67 6.27 3.33
N ASP A 76 -11.10 6.48 2.09
CA ASP A 76 -12.24 5.77 1.52
C ASP A 76 -11.74 4.56 0.71
N LEU A 77 -10.68 4.73 -0.11
CA LEU A 77 -10.07 3.64 -0.89
C LEU A 77 -8.89 2.95 -0.20
N THR A 78 -8.42 3.46 0.93
CA THR A 78 -7.28 2.91 1.70
C THR A 78 -6.00 2.69 0.89
N LEU A 79 -5.78 3.49 -0.15
CA LEU A 79 -4.60 3.44 -0.99
C LEU A 79 -3.43 4.17 -0.34
N HIS A 80 -2.24 3.56 -0.43
CA HIS A 80 -1.02 4.11 0.10
C HIS A 80 -0.06 4.55 -1.01
N PRO A 81 0.68 5.65 -0.78
CA PRO A 81 1.74 6.06 -1.69
C PRO A 81 2.76 4.95 -1.91
N TYR A 82 2.90 4.51 -3.16
CA TYR A 82 3.87 3.48 -3.52
C TYR A 82 5.29 4.06 -3.45
N LYS A 83 6.17 3.33 -2.78
CA LYS A 83 7.60 3.64 -2.68
C LYS A 83 8.31 2.92 -3.81
N ILE A 84 8.78 3.68 -4.80
CA ILE A 84 9.58 3.14 -5.91
C ILE A 84 10.81 2.46 -5.31
N ARG A 85 11.04 1.18 -5.59
CA ARG A 85 12.28 0.50 -5.23
C ARG A 85 13.14 0.43 -6.49
N LEU A 86 14.36 0.96 -6.42
CA LEU A 86 15.34 0.78 -7.49
C LEU A 86 15.86 -0.66 -7.38
N THR A 87 15.41 -1.50 -8.31
CA THR A 87 15.88 -2.89 -8.44
C THR A 87 16.67 -3.02 -9.73
N GLN A 88 17.62 -3.97 -9.76
CA GLN A 88 18.28 -4.33 -11.01
C GLN A 88 17.23 -4.81 -12.02
N GLU A 89 17.35 -4.36 -13.26
CA GLU A 89 16.50 -4.82 -14.36
C GLU A 89 16.72 -6.32 -14.59
N LEU A 90 15.64 -7.10 -14.62
CA LEU A 90 15.70 -8.50 -15.01
C LEU A 90 15.53 -8.59 -16.51
N LYS A 91 16.46 -9.26 -17.21
CA LYS A 91 16.30 -9.55 -18.63
C LYS A 91 15.40 -10.77 -18.80
N LEU A 92 14.75 -10.89 -19.96
CA LEU A 92 13.91 -12.05 -20.33
C LEU A 92 14.60 -13.39 -20.09
N MET A 93 15.89 -13.50 -20.45
CA MET A 93 16.69 -14.71 -20.24
C MET A 93 16.95 -15.02 -18.76
N ASP A 94 16.99 -14.00 -17.89
CA ASP A 94 17.24 -14.19 -16.47
C ASP A 94 16.02 -14.81 -15.78
N HIS A 95 14.81 -14.57 -16.27
CA HIS A 95 13.60 -15.18 -15.72
C HIS A 95 13.65 -16.70 -15.78
N SER A 96 14.01 -17.27 -16.94
CA SER A 96 14.13 -18.72 -17.09
C SER A 96 15.22 -19.30 -16.18
N LYS A 97 16.41 -18.68 -16.15
CA LYS A 97 17.52 -19.14 -15.28
C LYS A 97 17.13 -19.12 -13.79
N ARG A 98 16.46 -18.05 -13.34
CA ARG A 98 15.99 -17.93 -11.96
C ARG A 98 14.92 -18.96 -11.63
N HIS A 99 14.01 -19.24 -12.56
CA HIS A 99 12.99 -20.27 -12.38
C HIS A 99 13.64 -21.65 -12.23
N THR A 100 14.52 -22.02 -13.15
CA THR A 100 15.26 -23.30 -13.08
C THR A 100 16.05 -23.45 -11.79
N PHE A 101 16.72 -22.39 -11.33
CA PHE A 101 17.40 -22.40 -10.03
C PHE A 101 16.42 -22.60 -8.86
N SER A 102 15.26 -21.93 -8.91
CA SER A 102 14.25 -22.04 -7.86
C SER A 102 13.67 -23.46 -7.80
N ASP A 103 13.35 -24.06 -8.94
CA ASP A 103 12.87 -25.45 -9.02
C ASP A 103 13.91 -26.43 -8.47
N TRP A 104 15.18 -26.25 -8.86
CA TRP A 104 16.29 -27.06 -8.36
C TRP A 104 16.45 -26.93 -6.84
N ALA A 105 16.38 -25.71 -6.31
CA ALA A 105 16.50 -25.46 -4.87
C ALA A 105 15.34 -26.11 -4.10
N LEU A 106 14.10 -26.00 -4.61
CA LEU A 106 12.93 -26.64 -4.02
C LEU A 106 13.05 -28.16 -4.00
N GLU A 107 13.55 -28.77 -5.08
CA GLU A 107 13.78 -30.21 -5.12
C GLU A 107 14.86 -30.65 -4.12
N LYS A 108 15.94 -29.88 -3.98
CA LYS A 108 16.98 -30.17 -2.98
C LYS A 108 16.47 -30.07 -1.55
N MET A 109 15.59 -29.11 -1.28
CA MET A 109 14.94 -28.98 0.03
C MET A 109 13.95 -30.14 0.31
N ARG A 110 13.34 -30.75 -0.72
CA ARG A 110 12.50 -31.95 -0.55
C ARG A 110 13.30 -33.22 -0.25
N GLN A 111 14.51 -33.33 -0.82
CA GLN A 111 15.38 -34.49 -0.64
C GLN A 111 16.06 -34.48 0.74
N ASP A 112 16.36 -33.30 1.27
CA ASP A 112 17.03 -33.10 2.55
C ASP A 112 16.45 -31.88 3.27
N ASP A 113 15.70 -32.13 4.36
CA ASP A 113 15.08 -31.08 5.18
C ASP A 113 16.13 -30.10 5.76
N GLN A 114 17.37 -30.54 5.97
CA GLN A 114 18.45 -29.73 6.54
C GLN A 114 19.33 -29.07 5.47
N PHE A 115 18.96 -29.17 4.18
CA PHE A 115 19.74 -28.61 3.08
C PHE A 115 20.03 -27.12 3.23
N HIS A 116 19.04 -26.35 3.73
CA HIS A 116 19.17 -24.91 3.93
C HIS A 116 20.28 -24.51 4.91
N LEU A 117 20.65 -25.37 5.87
CA LEU A 117 21.74 -25.12 6.82
C LEU A 117 23.13 -25.39 6.22
N LYS A 118 23.19 -26.13 5.11
CA LYS A 118 24.44 -26.50 4.44
C LYS A 118 24.88 -25.45 3.41
N ILE A 119 24.02 -24.49 3.10
CA ILE A 119 24.31 -23.43 2.12
C ILE A 119 25.01 -22.26 2.82
N ILE A 120 26.20 -21.92 2.33
CA ILE A 120 26.93 -20.72 2.75
C ILE A 120 27.01 -19.78 1.56
N PHE A 121 26.43 -18.59 1.71
CA PHE A 121 26.53 -17.52 0.71
C PHE A 121 27.67 -16.57 1.06
N SER A 122 28.44 -16.19 0.05
CA SER A 122 29.41 -15.11 0.11
C SER A 122 29.00 -14.04 -0.91
N ASP A 123 29.10 -12.78 -0.52
CA ASP A 123 28.86 -11.63 -1.40
C ASP A 123 29.97 -10.61 -1.18
N GLU A 124 30.36 -9.92 -2.25
CA GLU A 124 31.38 -8.90 -2.21
C GLU A 124 30.74 -7.54 -1.95
N ALA A 125 31.20 -6.85 -0.90
CA ALA A 125 30.79 -5.49 -0.59
C ALA A 125 31.96 -4.52 -0.76
N HIS A 126 31.73 -3.42 -1.48
CA HIS A 126 32.71 -2.35 -1.58
C HIS A 126 32.70 -1.48 -0.32
N PHE A 127 33.83 -1.46 0.40
CA PHE A 127 34.06 -0.57 1.54
C PHE A 127 34.86 0.65 1.10
N TRP A 128 34.36 1.83 1.44
CA TRP A 128 35.05 3.09 1.21
C TRP A 128 35.59 3.60 2.55
N LEU A 129 36.83 4.13 2.56
CA LEU A 129 37.54 4.63 3.75
C LEU A 129 36.84 5.81 4.46
N ASN A 130 35.78 6.37 3.88
CA ASN A 130 35.00 7.48 4.44
C ASN A 130 33.85 7.04 5.35
N GLY A 131 33.73 5.74 5.68
CA GLY A 131 32.74 5.22 6.61
C GLY A 131 31.33 5.02 6.02
N PHE A 132 31.13 5.25 4.71
CA PHE A 132 29.86 4.97 4.05
C PHE A 132 29.86 3.56 3.44
N ILE A 133 28.96 2.70 3.93
CA ILE A 133 28.64 1.42 3.31
C ILE A 133 27.61 1.68 2.20
N TYR A 134 28.00 1.52 0.93
CA TYR A 134 27.08 1.72 -0.18
C TYR A 134 26.28 0.45 -0.46
N ASN A 135 25.12 0.33 0.18
CA ASN A 135 24.13 -0.69 -0.18
C ASN A 135 23.12 -0.07 -1.17
N LEU A 136 23.27 -0.37 -2.46
CA LEU A 136 22.47 0.15 -3.59
C LEU A 136 20.95 0.03 -3.39
N ARG A 137 20.49 -0.87 -2.50
CA ARG A 137 19.06 -1.14 -2.23
C ARG A 137 18.32 -0.08 -1.41
N ASN A 138 19.02 0.87 -0.78
CA ASN A 138 18.41 1.82 0.18
C ASN A 138 18.35 3.27 -0.31
N LYS A 139 18.04 3.49 -1.60
CA LYS A 139 17.66 4.83 -2.08
C LYS A 139 16.26 4.81 -2.65
N SER A 140 15.33 5.48 -1.97
CA SER A 140 14.21 6.07 -2.68
C SER A 140 13.59 7.24 -1.93
N LYS A 141 13.82 8.43 -2.47
CA LYS A 141 13.01 9.63 -2.28
C LYS A 141 12.36 9.89 -3.64
N ASN A 142 11.12 9.43 -3.82
CA ASN A 142 10.07 10.04 -4.65
C ASN A 142 8.93 9.03 -4.82
N VAL A 143 7.72 9.52 -4.56
CA VAL A 143 6.51 8.73 -4.38
C VAL A 143 5.62 8.94 -5.61
N ARG A 144 5.35 7.87 -6.35
CA ARG A 144 4.35 7.84 -7.44
C ARG A 144 3.31 6.81 -7.01
N LEU A 145 2.03 7.21 -6.93
CA LEU A 145 0.93 6.32 -6.56
C LEU A 145 0.63 5.38 -7.72
N LEU A 146 0.83 4.08 -7.49
CA LEU A 146 0.21 3.01 -8.27
C LEU A 146 -0.77 2.28 -7.33
N PRO A 147 -2.00 1.92 -7.77
CA PRO A 147 -2.83 1.00 -7.02
C PRO A 147 -2.07 -0.32 -6.88
N VAL A 148 -2.11 -0.84 -5.66
CA VAL A 148 -1.72 -2.22 -5.38
C VAL A 148 -2.86 -3.06 -5.96
N THR A 149 -2.74 -3.46 -7.22
CA THR A 149 -3.64 -4.48 -7.75
C THR A 149 -3.44 -5.72 -6.89
N LYS A 150 -4.48 -6.08 -6.14
CA LYS A 150 -4.65 -7.48 -5.75
C LYS A 150 -4.74 -8.21 -7.08
N PHE A 151 -3.68 -8.91 -7.48
CA PHE A 151 -3.69 -9.81 -8.63
C PHE A 151 -4.97 -10.65 -8.52
N LYS A 152 -5.95 -10.40 -9.40
CA LYS A 152 -7.13 -11.24 -9.48
C LYS A 152 -6.67 -12.55 -10.12
N GLU A 153 -6.92 -13.67 -9.44
CA GLU A 153 -6.55 -15.01 -9.90
C GLU A 153 -7.10 -15.34 -11.32
N SER A 154 -8.07 -14.58 -11.81
CA SER A 154 -8.61 -14.67 -13.16
C SER A 154 -7.59 -14.35 -14.27
N GLU A 155 -6.59 -13.52 -14.03
CA GLU A 155 -5.55 -13.19 -15.03
C GLU A 155 -4.50 -14.31 -15.19
N ILE A 156 -4.35 -15.17 -14.18
CA ILE A 156 -3.43 -16.32 -14.22
C ILE A 156 -3.94 -17.42 -15.16
N LYS A 157 -5.26 -17.50 -15.42
CA LYS A 157 -5.83 -18.48 -16.35
C LYS A 157 -5.54 -18.16 -17.83
N LEU A 158 -5.45 -16.88 -18.19
CA LEU A 158 -5.20 -16.47 -19.58
C LEU A 158 -3.74 -16.75 -19.99
N ILE A 159 -2.80 -16.68 -19.05
CA ILE A 159 -1.37 -16.92 -19.28
C ILE A 159 -1.06 -18.43 -19.35
N LYS A 160 -1.83 -19.28 -18.64
CA LYS A 160 -1.67 -20.75 -18.69
C LYS A 160 -2.14 -21.38 -20.01
N HIS A 161 -3.14 -20.81 -20.68
CA HIS A 161 -3.64 -21.35 -21.96
C HIS A 161 -2.74 -21.00 -23.16
N ALA A 162 -1.83 -20.03 -23.02
CA ALA A 162 -0.86 -19.65 -24.07
C ALA A 162 0.44 -20.47 -24.04
N GLN A 163 0.53 -21.50 -23.18
CA GLN A 163 1.73 -22.34 -22.99
C GLN A 163 1.52 -23.83 -23.30
N GLU A 164 0.49 -24.22 -24.05
CA GLU A 164 0.45 -25.57 -24.61
C GLU A 164 1.20 -25.61 -25.95
N PRO A 165 2.34 -26.32 -26.06
CA PRO A 165 2.95 -26.58 -27.35
C PRO A 165 2.07 -27.56 -28.13
N LEU A 166 1.81 -27.20 -29.39
CA LEU A 166 1.31 -28.06 -30.44
C LEU A 166 2.21 -29.31 -30.56
N PHE A 167 1.89 -30.38 -29.82
CA PHE A 167 2.52 -31.68 -30.04
C PHE A 167 1.91 -32.32 -31.28
N ASP A 168 2.75 -32.46 -32.30
CA ASP A 168 2.51 -33.19 -33.54
C ASP A 168 1.82 -34.53 -33.29
N LYS A 169 0.66 -34.72 -33.90
CA LYS A 169 0.10 -36.05 -34.16
C LYS A 169 0.90 -36.69 -35.29
N LYS A 170 1.95 -37.44 -34.94
CA LYS A 170 2.56 -38.43 -35.84
C LYS A 170 2.53 -39.80 -35.17
N GLU A 171 1.85 -40.72 -35.85
CA GLU A 171 2.02 -42.18 -35.88
C GLU A 171 2.06 -42.92 -34.53
N ILE A 172 0.97 -43.63 -34.21
CA ILE A 172 0.74 -45.09 -34.40
C ILE A 172 -0.75 -45.36 -34.23
#